data_AF-A0AAE0NNZ3-F1
#
_entry.id   AF-A0AAE0NNZ3-F1
#
_cell.length_a   1.000
_cell.length_b   1.000
_cell.length_c   1.000
_cell.angle_alpha   90.00
_cell.angle_beta   90.00
_cell.angle_gamma   90.00
#
_symmetry.space_group_name_H-M   'P 1'
#
loop_
_entity.id
_entity.type
_entity.pdbx_description
1 polymer ?
#
loop_
_entity_poly.entity_id
_entity_poly.type
_entity_poly.pdbx_seq_one_letter_code
_entity_poly.pdbx_strand_id
1 'polypeptide(L)'
;AANPPATTRPPPLELPTRTPETSTFSYLVNTGKAYLNFYKTGIKQIWTNTQLVRGLPSRNIHELKMRAEIQLLLRWQHDIRRVPIFGLLMLVCGEFTPFVVMAVPSIVPFTCRIPKQVFKLQQKKEQRRKRAQLSNLPVNGSTATLVSRSLGLMSPFWDRFGKELPYAMSRKRFQERIDFLAADDELIRASGGVDALEADEVRLACNDRGFNICHVPDHVLQQNLRDWL
;
A
#
# COMPACT_ATOMS: atom_id res chain seq x y z
N ALA A 1 -10.99 14.63 10.72
CA ALA A 1 -9.96 13.72 11.27
C ALA A 1 -9.00 13.30 10.15
N ALA A 2 -7.69 13.41 10.38
CA ALA A 2 -6.67 13.20 9.34
C ALA A 2 -6.33 11.71 9.13
N ASN A 3 -6.27 10.92 10.21
CA ASN A 3 -5.76 9.54 10.18
C ASN A 3 -6.91 8.52 10.13
N PRO A 4 -6.88 7.55 9.20
CA PRO A 4 -7.79 6.43 9.26
C PRO A 4 -7.46 5.53 10.47
N PRO A 5 -8.38 4.64 10.87
CA PRO A 5 -8.13 3.67 11.93
C PRO A 5 -6.86 2.84 11.68
N ALA A 6 -6.11 2.55 12.75
CA ALA A 6 -4.89 1.73 12.67
C ALA A 6 -5.13 0.33 12.09
N THR A 7 -6.36 -0.18 12.22
CA THR A 7 -6.82 -1.44 11.62
C THR A 7 -6.80 -1.45 10.08
N THR A 8 -6.58 -0.30 9.43
CA THR A 8 -6.41 -0.24 7.96
C THR A 8 -4.97 -0.56 7.51
N ARG A 9 -4.03 -0.73 8.46
CA ARG A 9 -2.62 -1.05 8.22
C ARG A 9 -2.32 -2.49 8.67
N PRO A 10 -1.32 -3.17 8.08
CA PRO A 10 -0.92 -4.50 8.54
C PRO A 10 -0.46 -4.47 10.00
N PRO A 11 -0.81 -5.48 10.82
CA PRO A 11 -0.35 -5.57 12.19
C PRO A 11 1.17 -5.84 12.24
N PRO A 12 1.84 -5.56 13.36
CA PRO A 12 3.24 -5.93 13.52
C PRO A 12 3.39 -7.45 13.42
N LEU A 13 4.38 -7.91 12.66
CA LEU A 13 4.75 -9.32 12.57
C LEU A 13 6.00 -9.56 13.43
N GLU A 14 5.80 -10.08 14.62
CA GLU A 14 6.87 -10.46 15.54
C GLU A 14 7.28 -11.91 15.28
N LEU A 15 8.46 -12.10 14.70
CA LEU A 15 9.03 -13.41 14.47
C LEU A 15 9.98 -13.78 15.61
N PRO A 16 10.00 -15.04 16.07
CA PRO A 16 10.96 -15.47 17.09
C PRO A 16 12.39 -15.26 16.59
N THR A 17 13.29 -14.85 17.48
CA THR A 17 14.72 -14.74 17.16
C THR A 17 15.39 -16.09 17.39
N ARG A 18 16.19 -16.56 16.42
CA ARG A 18 16.94 -17.81 16.56
C ARG A 18 18.11 -17.60 17.52
N THR A 19 18.08 -18.26 18.68
CA THR A 19 19.23 -18.35 19.58
C THR A 19 19.93 -19.70 19.38
N PRO A 20 21.23 -19.84 19.75
CA PRO A 20 21.96 -21.10 19.59
C PRO A 20 21.32 -22.28 20.32
N GLU A 21 20.56 -22.01 21.38
CA GLU A 21 19.92 -23.01 22.26
C GLU A 21 18.55 -23.48 21.76
N THR A 22 17.94 -22.77 20.81
CA THR A 22 16.59 -23.12 20.32
C THR A 22 16.66 -24.26 19.30
N SER A 23 15.94 -25.35 19.57
CA SER A 23 15.81 -26.44 18.60
C SER A 23 15.10 -25.97 17.31
N THR A 24 15.56 -26.48 16.15
CA THR A 24 15.01 -26.11 14.83
C THR A 24 13.50 -26.36 14.73
N PHE A 25 13.03 -27.45 15.33
CA PHE A 25 11.60 -27.81 15.34
C PHE A 25 10.77 -26.80 16.14
N SER A 26 11.19 -26.47 17.36
CA SER A 26 10.48 -25.49 18.21
C SER A 26 10.46 -24.11 17.54
N TYR A 27 11.59 -23.71 16.93
CA TYR A 27 11.66 -22.48 16.14
C TYR A 27 10.66 -22.45 14.97
N LEU A 28 10.57 -23.55 14.19
CA LEU A 28 9.61 -23.66 13.07
C LEU A 28 8.15 -23.60 13.54
N VAL A 29 7.80 -24.30 14.61
CA VAL A 29 6.45 -24.28 15.18
C VAL A 29 6.08 -22.88 15.68
N ASN A 30 6.98 -22.22 16.41
CA ASN A 30 6.75 -20.86 16.90
C ASN A 30 6.65 -19.85 15.76
N THR A 31 7.45 -20.02 14.70
CA THR A 31 7.35 -19.23 13.47
C THR A 31 5.99 -19.42 12.80
N GLY A 32 5.52 -20.66 12.68
CA GLY A 32 4.19 -20.97 12.14
C GLY A 32 3.07 -20.32 12.94
N LYS A 33 3.12 -20.41 14.27
CA LYS A 33 2.16 -19.75 15.17
C LYS A 33 2.15 -18.24 15.01
N ALA A 34 3.33 -17.61 14.88
CA ALA A 34 3.43 -16.17 14.64
C ALA A 34 2.72 -15.75 13.34
N TYR A 35 2.93 -16.49 12.25
CA TYR A 35 2.25 -16.22 10.98
C TYR A 35 0.73 -16.44 11.06
N LEU A 36 0.27 -17.53 11.70
CA LEU A 36 -1.17 -17.78 11.88
C LEU A 36 -1.84 -16.67 12.71
N ASN A 37 -1.20 -16.22 13.79
CA ASN A 37 -1.68 -15.11 14.61
C ASN A 37 -1.73 -13.80 13.83
N PHE A 38 -0.71 -13.53 13.00
CA PHE A 38 -0.68 -12.38 12.11
C PHE A 38 -1.85 -12.38 11.13
N TYR A 39 -2.10 -13.49 10.42
CA TYR A 39 -3.22 -13.59 9.47
C TYR A 39 -4.59 -13.51 10.17
N LYS A 40 -4.74 -14.17 11.32
CA LYS A 40 -5.95 -14.07 12.14
C LYS A 40 -6.24 -12.62 12.54
N THR A 41 -5.19 -11.88 12.93
CA THR A 41 -5.29 -10.46 13.28
C THR A 41 -5.66 -9.61 12.06
N GLY A 42 -5.02 -9.85 10.91
CA GLY A 42 -5.33 -9.15 9.66
C GLY A 42 -6.78 -9.37 9.19
N ILE A 43 -7.33 -10.58 9.33
CA ILE A 43 -8.73 -10.88 9.02
C ILE A 43 -9.67 -10.16 10.01
N LYS A 44 -9.34 -10.17 11.31
CA LYS A 44 -10.11 -9.44 12.33
C LYS A 44 -10.15 -7.94 12.02
N GLN A 45 -9.04 -7.35 11.60
CA GLN A 45 -8.96 -5.95 11.17
C GLN A 45 -9.87 -5.66 9.97
N ILE A 46 -9.94 -6.53 8.96
CA ILE A 46 -10.88 -6.38 7.83
C ILE A 46 -12.33 -6.38 8.33
N TRP A 47 -12.67 -7.27 9.26
CA TRP A 47 -14.00 -7.30 9.85
C TRP A 47 -14.32 -6.00 10.60
N THR A 48 -13.40 -5.51 11.43
CA THR A 48 -13.54 -4.22 12.12
C THR A 48 -13.71 -3.08 11.10
N ASN A 49 -12.88 -3.01 10.06
CA ASN A 49 -13.00 -1.99 9.01
C ASN A 49 -14.36 -2.08 8.29
N THR A 50 -14.89 -3.30 8.11
CA THR A 50 -16.21 -3.50 7.51
C THR A 50 -17.33 -2.94 8.40
N GLN A 51 -17.23 -3.11 9.72
CA GLN A 51 -18.18 -2.48 10.65
C GLN A 51 -18.09 -0.96 10.61
N LEU A 52 -16.87 -0.40 10.59
CA LEU A 52 -16.66 1.04 10.52
C LEU A 52 -17.20 1.64 9.21
N VAL A 53 -16.97 0.98 8.06
CA VAL A 53 -17.52 1.41 6.77
C VAL A 53 -19.05 1.34 6.73
N ARG A 54 -19.65 0.38 7.43
CA ARG A 54 -21.13 0.32 7.55
C ARG A 54 -21.71 1.49 8.33
N GLY A 55 -20.92 2.11 9.21
CA GLY A 55 -21.30 3.31 9.96
C GLY A 55 -21.03 4.63 9.23
N LEU A 56 -20.44 4.61 8.03
CA LEU A 56 -20.21 5.83 7.26
C LEU A 56 -21.53 6.40 6.70
N PRO A 57 -21.65 7.74 6.58
CA PRO A 57 -22.86 8.37 6.04
C PRO A 57 -23.09 8.02 4.57
N SER A 58 -22.01 7.75 3.83
CA SER A 58 -22.06 7.35 2.44
C SER A 58 -20.92 6.38 2.11
N ARG A 59 -21.14 5.57 1.06
CA ARG A 59 -20.11 4.72 0.43
C ARG A 59 -19.59 5.33 -0.87
N ASN A 60 -19.97 6.55 -1.18
CA ASN A 60 -19.45 7.34 -2.28
C ASN A 60 -18.32 8.24 -1.77
N ILE A 61 -17.13 8.11 -2.36
CA ILE A 61 -15.92 8.85 -1.95
C ILE A 61 -16.15 10.36 -2.04
N HIS A 62 -16.89 10.83 -3.05
CA HIS A 62 -17.14 12.26 -3.28
C HIS A 62 -18.07 12.91 -2.24
N GLU A 63 -18.83 12.11 -1.48
CA GLU A 63 -19.73 12.60 -0.43
C GLU A 63 -19.06 12.62 0.95
N LEU A 64 -17.90 11.97 1.08
CA LEU A 64 -17.13 11.94 2.33
C LEU A 64 -16.28 13.21 2.44
N LYS A 65 -16.30 13.82 3.63
CA LYS A 65 -15.59 15.10 3.88
C LYS A 65 -14.27 14.91 4.61
N MET A 66 -14.08 13.78 5.31
CA MET A 66 -12.90 13.56 6.14
C MET A 66 -11.90 12.64 5.45
N ARG A 67 -10.60 13.00 5.51
CA ARG A 67 -9.49 12.17 5.02
C ARG A 67 -9.55 10.74 5.57
N ALA A 68 -9.77 10.61 6.88
CA ALA A 68 -9.84 9.33 7.56
C ALA A 68 -10.92 8.40 6.97
N GLU A 69 -12.10 8.95 6.64
CA GLU A 69 -13.24 8.19 6.08
C GLU A 69 -12.96 7.76 4.65
N ILE A 70 -12.44 8.68 3.83
CA ILE A 70 -12.06 8.40 2.44
C ILE A 70 -11.02 7.28 2.40
N GLN A 71 -9.98 7.37 3.23
CA GLN A 71 -8.94 6.34 3.27
C GLN A 71 -9.43 5.01 3.81
N LEU A 72 -10.27 5.02 4.85
CA LEU A 72 -10.93 3.81 5.35
C LEU A 72 -11.72 3.12 4.23
N LEU A 73 -12.55 3.87 3.51
CA LEU A 73 -13.38 3.33 2.42
C LEU A 73 -12.51 2.78 1.27
N LEU A 74 -11.50 3.53 0.84
CA LEU A 74 -10.59 3.11 -0.24
C LEU A 74 -9.81 1.84 0.10
N ARG A 75 -9.24 1.78 1.32
CA ARG A 75 -8.48 0.61 1.81
C ARG A 75 -9.42 -0.59 2.00
N TRP A 76 -10.61 -0.39 2.56
CA TRP A 76 -11.61 -1.45 2.71
C TRP A 76 -12.09 -2.01 1.36
N GLN A 77 -12.39 -1.15 0.37
CA GLN A 77 -12.76 -1.60 -0.98
C GLN A 77 -11.64 -2.41 -1.64
N HIS A 78 -10.38 -2.08 -1.36
CA HIS A 78 -9.24 -2.87 -1.84
C HIS A 78 -9.20 -4.26 -1.21
N ASP A 79 -9.39 -4.34 0.11
CA ASP A 79 -9.32 -5.57 0.89
C ASP A 79 -10.49 -6.51 0.59
N ILE A 80 -11.72 -6.00 0.62
CA ILE A 80 -12.93 -6.83 0.46
C ILE A 80 -12.98 -7.51 -0.92
N ARG A 81 -12.46 -6.85 -1.97
CA ARG A 81 -12.33 -7.44 -3.31
C ARG A 81 -11.32 -8.59 -3.37
N ARG A 82 -10.37 -8.65 -2.44
CA ARG A 82 -9.32 -9.69 -2.36
C ARG A 82 -9.62 -10.80 -1.38
N VAL A 83 -10.49 -10.55 -0.40
CA VAL A 83 -10.91 -11.54 0.60
C VAL A 83 -11.39 -12.87 -0.02
N PRO A 84 -12.21 -12.90 -1.09
CA PRO A 84 -12.65 -14.18 -1.66
C PRO A 84 -11.50 -15.03 -2.19
N ILE A 85 -10.58 -14.41 -2.94
CA ILE A 85 -9.42 -15.10 -3.53
C ILE A 85 -8.45 -15.52 -2.42
N PHE A 86 -8.23 -14.65 -1.43
CA PHE A 86 -7.37 -14.96 -0.28
C PHE A 86 -7.97 -16.06 0.61
N GLY A 87 -9.29 -16.09 0.80
CA GLY A 87 -10.00 -17.13 1.53
C GLY A 87 -9.88 -18.49 0.83
N LEU A 88 -10.03 -18.52 -0.50
CA LEU A 88 -9.80 -19.72 -1.30
C LEU A 88 -8.34 -20.20 -1.18
N LEU A 89 -7.38 -19.27 -1.22
CA LEU A 89 -5.96 -19.60 -1.03
C LEU A 89 -5.72 -20.25 0.34
N MET A 90 -6.26 -19.66 1.42
CA MET A 90 -6.14 -20.23 2.77
C MET A 90 -6.82 -21.60 2.89
N LEU A 91 -7.95 -21.81 2.20
CA LEU A 91 -8.67 -23.09 2.19
C LEU A 91 -7.84 -24.19 1.50
N VAL A 92 -7.25 -23.89 0.34
CA VAL A 92 -6.50 -24.86 -0.47
C VAL A 92 -5.12 -25.13 0.14
N CYS A 93 -4.42 -24.07 0.58
CA CYS A 93 -3.04 -24.17 1.04
C CYS A 93 -2.93 -24.44 2.55
N GLY A 94 -3.99 -24.21 3.34
CA GLY A 94 -4.00 -24.43 4.78
C GLY A 94 -2.79 -23.79 5.47
N GLU A 95 -1.99 -24.60 6.15
CA GLU A 95 -0.77 -24.19 6.86
C GLU A 95 0.38 -23.78 5.93
N PHE A 96 0.35 -24.15 4.65
CA PHE A 96 1.37 -23.76 3.66
C PHE A 96 1.13 -22.37 3.07
N THR A 97 0.05 -21.68 3.45
CA THR A 97 -0.28 -20.34 2.95
C THR A 97 0.84 -19.30 3.09
N PRO A 98 1.66 -19.27 4.16
CA PRO A 98 2.80 -18.36 4.24
C PRO A 98 3.78 -18.50 3.06
N PHE A 99 4.01 -19.71 2.54
CA PHE A 99 4.89 -19.93 1.40
C PHE A 99 4.28 -19.42 0.08
N VAL A 100 2.98 -19.61 -0.12
CA VAL A 100 2.30 -19.16 -1.35
C VAL A 100 2.12 -17.64 -1.36
N VAL A 101 1.80 -17.05 -0.22
CA VAL A 101 1.79 -15.59 -0.04
C VAL A 101 3.16 -14.98 -0.30
N MET A 102 4.24 -15.69 0.03
CA MET A 102 5.61 -15.27 -0.30
C MET A 102 5.85 -15.15 -1.81
N ALA A 103 5.21 -16.01 -2.62
CA ALA A 103 5.30 -15.98 -4.07
C ALA A 103 4.37 -14.94 -4.71
N VAL A 104 3.17 -14.72 -4.15
CA VAL A 104 2.12 -13.89 -4.79
C VAL A 104 1.53 -12.83 -3.84
N PRO A 105 2.22 -11.71 -3.59
CA PRO A 105 1.76 -10.68 -2.64
C PRO A 105 0.53 -9.87 -3.14
N SER A 106 0.20 -9.95 -4.43
CA SER A 106 -0.89 -9.17 -5.04
C SER A 106 -2.29 -9.66 -4.67
N ILE A 107 -2.41 -10.93 -4.26
CA ILE A 107 -3.66 -11.59 -3.90
C ILE A 107 -4.08 -11.23 -2.46
N VAL A 108 -3.13 -10.80 -1.65
CA VAL A 108 -3.32 -10.63 -0.21
C VAL A 108 -3.89 -9.23 0.12
N PRO A 109 -4.93 -9.14 0.97
CA PRO A 109 -5.41 -7.88 1.53
C PRO A 109 -4.29 -7.09 2.21
N PHE A 110 -4.39 -5.77 2.28
CA PHE A 110 -3.38 -4.91 2.90
C PHE A 110 -3.10 -5.29 4.35
N THR A 111 -4.13 -5.61 5.13
CA THR A 111 -4.00 -6.04 6.53
C THR A 111 -3.22 -7.35 6.70
N CYS A 112 -3.16 -8.18 5.66
CA CYS A 112 -2.48 -9.47 5.68
C CYS A 112 -1.12 -9.43 4.96
N ARG A 113 -0.60 -8.27 4.56
CA ARG A 113 0.69 -8.18 3.88
C ARG A 113 1.86 -8.25 4.85
N ILE A 114 2.77 -9.19 4.60
CA ILE A 114 3.97 -9.37 5.43
C ILE A 114 4.87 -8.11 5.31
N PRO A 115 5.26 -7.46 6.42
CA PRO A 115 6.02 -6.21 6.38
C PRO A 115 7.31 -6.27 5.56
N LYS A 116 8.09 -7.35 5.68
CA LYS A 116 9.31 -7.57 4.89
C LYS A 116 9.03 -7.60 3.39
N GLN A 117 7.87 -8.10 2.96
CA GLN A 117 7.47 -8.09 1.54
C GLN A 117 7.09 -6.69 1.08
N VAL A 118 6.35 -5.94 1.89
CA VAL A 118 5.98 -4.55 1.59
C VAL A 118 7.23 -3.72 1.34
N PHE A 119 8.24 -3.89 2.18
CA PHE A 119 9.52 -3.22 2.04
C PHE A 119 10.26 -3.58 0.74
N LYS A 120 10.37 -4.88 0.42
CA LYS A 120 10.98 -5.33 -0.86
C LYS A 120 10.22 -4.79 -2.08
N LEU A 121 8.89 -4.74 -2.01
CA LEU A 121 8.06 -4.18 -3.08
C LEU A 121 8.28 -2.67 -3.23
N GLN A 122 8.42 -1.94 -2.13
CA GLN A 122 8.74 -0.50 -2.14
C GLN A 122 10.12 -0.25 -2.74
N GLN A 123 11.14 -1.00 -2.34
CA GLN A 123 12.49 -0.89 -2.95
C GLN A 123 12.46 -1.15 -4.46
N LYS A 124 11.72 -2.18 -4.91
CA LYS A 124 11.57 -2.47 -6.34
C LYS A 124 10.85 -1.36 -7.10
N LYS A 125 9.86 -0.71 -6.49
CA LYS A 125 9.19 0.47 -7.07
C LYS A 125 10.16 1.65 -7.20
N GLU A 126 10.96 1.90 -6.17
CA GLU A 126 11.96 2.97 -6.20
C GLU A 126 13.04 2.72 -7.25
N GLN A 127 13.53 1.49 -7.38
CA GLN A 127 14.46 1.12 -8.45
C GLN A 127 13.87 1.39 -9.85
N ARG A 128 12.56 1.21 -10.04
CA ARG A 128 11.89 1.54 -11.31
C ARG A 128 11.82 3.04 -11.55
N ARG A 129 11.51 3.84 -10.52
CA ARG A 129 11.52 5.31 -10.59
C ARG A 129 12.90 5.83 -11.00
N LYS A 130 13.95 5.35 -10.32
CA LYS A 130 15.35 5.70 -10.66
C LYS A 130 15.72 5.33 -12.09
N ARG A 131 15.37 4.11 -12.54
CA ARG A 131 15.62 3.67 -13.93
C ARG A 131 14.92 4.57 -14.95
N ALA A 132 13.67 4.96 -14.69
CA ALA A 132 12.92 5.85 -15.57
C ALA A 132 13.51 7.28 -15.62
N GLN A 133 14.10 7.74 -14.51
CA GLN A 133 14.75 9.05 -14.44
C GLN A 133 16.13 9.06 -15.12
N LEU A 134 16.88 7.96 -15.02
CA LEU A 134 18.18 7.78 -15.70
C LEU A 134 18.06 7.50 -17.20
N SER A 135 16.96 6.90 -17.64
CA SER A 135 16.71 6.75 -19.07
C SER A 135 16.41 8.13 -19.66
N ASN A 136 17.30 8.64 -20.52
CA ASN A 136 17.06 9.79 -21.41
C ASN A 136 15.93 9.42 -22.40
N LEU A 137 14.72 9.27 -21.90
CA LEU A 137 13.59 8.92 -22.73
C LEU A 137 13.29 10.13 -23.62
N PRO A 138 13.19 9.92 -24.95
CA PRO A 138 12.89 11.02 -25.85
C PRO A 138 11.58 11.67 -25.39
N VAL A 139 11.63 12.98 -25.16
CA VAL A 139 10.50 13.85 -24.75
C VAL A 139 9.33 13.77 -25.76
N ASN A 140 9.57 13.16 -26.92
CA ASN A 140 8.60 12.89 -27.97
C ASN A 140 7.52 11.86 -27.59
N GLY A 141 7.73 11.08 -26.52
CA GLY A 141 6.64 10.34 -25.87
C GLY A 141 5.98 11.24 -24.82
N SER A 142 4.66 11.42 -24.88
CA SER A 142 3.93 12.31 -23.96
C SER A 142 4.34 12.06 -22.51
N THR A 143 4.79 13.12 -21.82
CA THR A 143 5.31 13.08 -20.44
C THR A 143 4.42 12.30 -19.47
N ALA A 144 3.09 12.37 -19.64
CA ALA A 144 2.11 11.60 -18.89
C ALA A 144 2.33 10.07 -18.96
N THR A 145 2.74 9.54 -20.11
CA THR A 145 3.02 8.13 -20.34
C THR A 145 4.25 7.66 -19.56
N LEU A 146 5.32 8.46 -19.60
CA LEU A 146 6.56 8.21 -18.86
C LEU A 146 6.30 8.28 -17.35
N VAL A 147 5.68 9.37 -16.90
CA VAL A 147 5.37 9.57 -15.48
C VAL A 147 4.46 8.43 -14.98
N SER A 148 3.42 8.07 -15.72
CA SER A 148 2.53 6.94 -15.38
C SER A 148 3.27 5.61 -15.25
N ARG A 149 4.24 5.32 -16.14
CA ARG A 149 5.09 4.12 -16.06
C ARG A 149 6.01 4.18 -14.83
N SER A 150 6.68 5.30 -14.60
CA SER A 150 7.62 5.47 -13.48
C SER A 150 6.93 5.36 -12.11
N LEU A 151 5.71 5.90 -12.00
CA LEU A 151 4.88 5.84 -10.80
C LEU A 151 4.16 4.50 -10.63
N GLY A 152 4.24 3.59 -11.63
CA GLY A 152 3.57 2.30 -11.60
C GLY A 152 2.04 2.39 -11.65
N LEU A 153 1.50 3.45 -12.28
CA LEU A 153 0.05 3.64 -12.47
C LEU A 153 -0.53 2.66 -13.51
N MET A 154 0.34 1.96 -14.24
CA MET A 154 -0.05 1.01 -15.29
C MET A 154 0.41 -0.41 -14.96
N SER A 155 -0.36 -1.39 -15.42
CA SER A 155 0.01 -2.80 -15.30
C SER A 155 1.30 -3.08 -16.08
N PRO A 156 2.26 -3.85 -15.52
CA PRO A 156 3.47 -4.28 -16.25
C PRO A 156 3.16 -5.10 -17.51
N PHE A 157 1.94 -5.63 -17.63
CA PHE A 157 1.46 -6.27 -18.86
C PHE A 157 1.61 -5.35 -20.08
N TRP A 158 1.38 -4.04 -19.91
CA TRP A 158 1.50 -3.05 -20.98
C TRP A 158 2.94 -2.76 -21.40
N ASP A 159 3.93 -3.13 -20.58
CA ASP A 159 5.35 -3.02 -20.98
C ASP A 159 5.71 -4.08 -22.02
N ARG A 160 4.93 -5.17 -22.11
CA ARG A 160 5.14 -6.28 -23.05
C ARG A 160 4.57 -6.03 -24.45
N PHE A 161 3.55 -5.18 -24.57
CA PHE A 161 2.90 -4.85 -25.86
C PHE A 161 3.58 -3.69 -26.60
N GLY A 162 4.78 -3.26 -26.17
CA GLY A 162 5.57 -2.26 -26.85
C GLY A 162 5.25 -0.81 -26.46
N LYS A 163 5.85 0.13 -27.21
CA LYS A 163 5.87 1.58 -26.90
C LYS A 163 4.50 2.27 -27.04
N GLU A 164 3.54 1.61 -27.67
CA GLU A 164 2.18 2.08 -27.95
C GLU A 164 1.27 1.85 -26.74
N LEU A 165 1.49 2.60 -25.66
CA LEU A 165 0.46 2.73 -24.64
C LEU A 165 -0.75 3.45 -25.26
N PRO A 166 -2.00 3.06 -24.95
CA PRO A 166 -3.16 3.88 -25.32
C PRO A 166 -3.01 5.23 -24.60
N TYR A 167 -2.52 6.24 -25.31
CA TYR A 167 -2.13 7.53 -24.73
C TYR A 167 -3.27 8.13 -23.89
N ALA A 168 -4.50 8.04 -24.39
CA ALA A 168 -5.71 8.46 -23.69
C ALA A 168 -5.89 7.79 -22.32
N MET A 169 -5.59 6.50 -22.19
CA MET A 169 -5.69 5.78 -20.92
C MET A 169 -4.61 6.23 -19.95
N SER A 170 -3.36 6.35 -20.40
CA SER A 170 -2.26 6.81 -19.55
C SER A 170 -2.51 8.24 -19.03
N ARG A 171 -3.01 9.13 -19.90
CA ARG A 171 -3.39 10.49 -19.54
C ARG A 171 -4.54 10.51 -18.55
N LYS A 172 -5.60 9.71 -18.77
CA LYS A 172 -6.73 9.62 -17.83
C LYS A 172 -6.28 9.13 -16.44
N ARG A 173 -5.49 8.06 -16.38
CA ARG A 173 -4.97 7.51 -15.11
C ARG A 173 -4.05 8.48 -14.39
N PHE A 174 -3.23 9.21 -15.15
CA PHE A 174 -2.40 10.27 -14.61
C PHE A 174 -3.25 11.38 -14.02
N GLN A 175 -4.25 11.86 -14.76
CA GLN A 175 -5.15 12.92 -14.28
C GLN A 175 -5.90 12.49 -13.02
N GLU A 176 -6.52 11.31 -13.01
CA GLU A 176 -7.19 10.76 -11.83
C GLU A 176 -6.26 10.67 -10.62
N ARG A 177 -4.98 10.37 -10.84
CA ARG A 177 -3.98 10.33 -9.77
C ARG A 177 -3.64 11.72 -9.26
N ILE A 178 -3.47 12.71 -10.15
CA ILE A 178 -3.20 14.10 -9.76
C ILE A 178 -4.39 14.68 -9.01
N ASP A 179 -5.61 14.46 -9.49
CA ASP A 179 -6.84 14.93 -8.84
C ASP A 179 -6.98 14.33 -7.43
N PHE A 180 -6.67 13.03 -7.29
CA PHE A 180 -6.61 12.37 -5.99
C PHE A 180 -5.57 13.01 -5.05
N LEU A 181 -4.37 13.30 -5.54
CA LEU A 181 -3.32 13.92 -4.72
C LEU A 181 -3.69 15.33 -4.30
N ALA A 182 -4.26 16.13 -5.20
CA ALA A 182 -4.72 17.49 -4.89
C ALA A 182 -5.82 17.49 -3.81
N ALA A 183 -6.79 16.57 -3.92
CA ALA A 183 -7.83 16.41 -2.91
C ALA A 183 -7.26 15.94 -1.55
N ASP A 184 -6.31 14.99 -1.55
CA ASP A 184 -5.64 14.55 -0.30
C ASP A 184 -4.79 15.67 0.31
N ASP A 185 -4.11 16.49 -0.50
CA ASP A 185 -3.34 17.66 -0.05
C ASP A 185 -4.25 18.68 0.66
N GLU A 186 -5.40 19.02 0.08
CA GLU A 186 -6.40 19.90 0.70
C GLU A 186 -6.90 19.35 2.03
N LEU A 187 -7.24 18.06 2.07
CA LEU A 187 -7.73 17.41 3.28
C LEU A 187 -6.67 17.32 4.38
N ILE A 188 -5.39 17.16 4.03
CA ILE A 188 -4.29 17.20 5.00
C ILE A 188 -4.18 18.60 5.58
N ARG A 189 -4.14 19.65 4.74
CA ARG A 189 -4.08 21.05 5.22
C ARG A 189 -5.26 21.38 6.13
N ALA A 190 -6.48 20.99 5.73
CA ALA A 190 -7.70 21.21 6.50
C ALA A 190 -7.75 20.43 7.83
N SER A 191 -7.00 19.33 7.95
CA SER A 191 -7.02 18.46 9.14
C SER A 191 -5.90 18.76 10.14
N GLY A 192 -5.23 19.93 10.05
CA GLY A 192 -4.11 20.31 10.91
C GLY A 192 -2.72 20.07 10.31
N GLY A 193 -2.64 19.85 8.99
CA GLY A 193 -1.39 19.70 8.27
C GLY A 193 -0.65 18.39 8.58
N VAL A 194 0.66 18.38 8.33
CA VAL A 194 1.52 17.20 8.52
C VAL A 194 1.61 16.79 9.99
N ASP A 195 1.51 17.74 10.92
CA ASP A 195 1.65 17.50 12.36
C ASP A 195 0.48 16.71 12.94
N ALA A 196 -0.68 16.77 12.28
CA ALA A 196 -1.84 15.97 12.63
C ALA A 196 -1.74 14.52 12.11
N LEU A 197 -0.76 14.18 11.26
CA LEU A 197 -0.61 12.84 10.70
C LEU A 197 0.24 11.93 11.59
N GLU A 198 -0.19 10.68 11.72
CA GLU A 198 0.64 9.64 12.31
C GLU A 198 1.86 9.33 11.43
N ALA A 199 2.95 8.86 12.03
CA ALA A 199 4.21 8.59 11.31
C ALA A 199 4.01 7.66 10.10
N ASP A 200 3.25 6.57 10.24
CA ASP A 200 2.96 5.68 9.11
C ASP A 200 2.14 6.38 8.00
N GLU A 201 1.22 7.27 8.37
CA GLU A 201 0.38 8.00 7.43
C GLU A 201 1.20 9.05 6.66
N VAL A 202 2.20 9.66 7.29
CA VAL A 202 3.22 10.47 6.61
C VAL A 202 3.99 9.62 5.61
N ARG A 203 4.46 8.43 6.02
CA ARG A 203 5.19 7.50 5.12
C ARG A 203 4.33 7.10 3.92
N LEU A 204 3.06 6.78 4.14
CA LEU A 204 2.13 6.41 3.06
C LEU A 204 1.85 7.60 2.13
N ALA A 205 1.57 8.78 2.68
CA ALA A 205 1.35 10.01 1.93
C ALA A 205 2.57 10.41 1.07
N CYS A 206 3.77 10.28 1.64
CA CYS A 206 5.03 10.48 0.92
C CYS A 206 5.19 9.49 -0.24
N ASN A 207 4.96 8.20 0.04
CA ASN A 207 5.05 7.16 -0.98
C ASN A 207 4.01 7.38 -2.11
N ASP A 208 2.82 7.90 -1.78
CA ASP A 208 1.78 8.24 -2.74
C ASP A 208 2.18 9.39 -3.67
N ARG A 209 2.91 10.38 -3.15
CA ARG A 209 3.45 11.54 -3.89
C ARG A 209 4.73 11.23 -4.67
N GLY A 210 5.28 10.04 -4.51
CA GLY A 210 6.45 9.60 -5.27
C GLY A 210 7.77 9.69 -4.52
N PHE A 211 7.77 10.09 -3.25
CA PHE A 211 8.99 10.12 -2.44
C PHE A 211 9.51 8.70 -2.15
N ASN A 212 10.82 8.58 -2.03
CA ASN A 212 11.46 7.37 -1.52
C ASN A 212 11.29 7.31 0.01
N ILE A 213 10.68 6.24 0.51
CA ILE A 213 10.48 6.01 1.95
C ILE A 213 11.40 4.93 2.52
N CYS A 214 12.15 4.23 1.66
CA CYS A 214 13.02 3.14 2.08
C CYS A 214 14.27 3.70 2.77
N HIS A 215 14.49 3.29 4.02
CA HIS A 215 15.62 3.74 4.86
C HIS A 215 15.68 5.26 5.10
N VAL A 216 14.55 5.96 4.95
CA VAL A 216 14.44 7.39 5.25
C VAL A 216 13.82 7.56 6.65
N PRO A 217 14.43 8.37 7.53
CA PRO A 217 13.89 8.63 8.87
C PRO A 217 12.63 9.49 8.80
N ASP A 218 11.73 9.31 9.77
CA ASP A 218 10.38 9.89 9.72
C ASP A 218 10.37 11.42 9.71
N HIS A 219 11.31 12.08 10.41
CA HIS A 219 11.41 13.54 10.42
C HIS A 219 11.75 14.12 9.04
N VAL A 220 12.56 13.43 8.23
CA VAL A 220 12.86 13.86 6.85
C VAL A 220 11.62 13.71 5.98
N LEU A 221 10.85 12.63 6.16
CA LEU A 221 9.59 12.44 5.42
C LEU A 221 8.54 13.46 5.81
N GLN A 222 8.45 13.82 7.09
CA GLN A 222 7.60 14.91 7.55
C GLN A 222 7.99 16.23 6.88
N GLN A 223 9.28 16.57 6.86
CA GLN A 223 9.74 17.81 6.21
C GLN A 223 9.46 17.79 4.70
N ASN A 224 9.79 16.71 3.99
CA ASN A 224 9.49 16.58 2.56
C ASN A 224 7.99 16.73 2.25
N LEU A 225 7.13 16.19 3.11
CA LEU A 225 5.68 16.34 2.94
C LEU A 225 5.22 17.77 3.24
N ARG A 226 5.82 18.46 4.21
CA ARG A 226 5.54 19.88 4.46
C ARG A 226 5.98 20.74 3.29
N ASP A 227 7.13 20.46 2.69
CA ASP A 227 7.64 21.21 1.53
C ASP A 227 6.82 20.94 0.26
N TRP A 228 6.14 19.79 0.19
CA TRP A 228 5.22 19.46 -0.91
C TRP A 228 3.87 20.20 -0.81
N LEU A 229 3.35 20.36 0.42
CA LEU A 229 2.04 20.95 0.71
C LEU A 229 2.09 22.48 0.66
#